data_AF-I1JLT6-F1
#
_entry.id   AF-I1JLT6-F1
#
_cell.length_a   1.000
_cell.length_b   1.000
_cell.length_c   1.000
_cell.angle_alpha   90.00
_cell.angle_beta   90.00
_cell.angle_gamma   90.00
#
_symmetry.space_group_name_H-M   'P 1'
#
loop_
_entity.id
_entity.type
_entity.pdbx_description
1 polymer ?
#
loop_
_entity_poly.entity_id
_entity_poly.type
_entity_poly.pdbx_seq_one_letter_code
_entity_poly.pdbx_strand_id
1 'polypeptide(L)'
;MGSDGEGNWYTSLAHQISMYGVAAGYCLSASLLSIINKWAVMKFPFPGALTAMQYATCTAAVVLCGRLKLLEHDPLDLKTMWRFLPAAILFYLSLFSNSELLLHANVDTFIVFRSVVPLFVAVGETLFLHQPWPLTKTWASLATIFAGSVLYVITDYQFSFMAYTWALAYLVSMTIDFVYIKHVIMTIGLNTWGLVLYNNLEALLLFPLELLIMGELEKMKREIKHDSDWHSFQVILPVLLSCLLGLSISFFGFSCRRAISATGFTVLGVVNKLLTVVINLVIWEKHSTWVGTVGLLICMLGGVMYQQSTSKPNNAAKQENEEEQLKLVD
;
A
#
# COMPACT_ATOMS: atom_id res chain seq x y z
N MET A 1 37.07 -15.31 -22.73
CA MET A 1 36.16 -14.17 -22.47
C MET A 1 34.75 -14.70 -22.65
N GLY A 2 33.99 -14.85 -21.57
CA GLY A 2 32.66 -15.48 -21.62
C GLY A 2 31.95 -15.66 -20.27
N SER A 3 32.53 -15.29 -19.13
CA SER A 3 31.88 -15.47 -17.82
C SER A 3 31.07 -14.26 -17.32
N ASP A 4 31.15 -13.09 -17.97
CA ASP A 4 30.52 -11.87 -17.43
C ASP A 4 29.04 -11.74 -17.82
N GLY A 5 28.59 -12.45 -18.86
CA GLY A 5 27.18 -12.43 -19.31
C GLY A 5 26.26 -13.36 -18.50
N GLU A 6 26.77 -14.50 -18.04
CA GLU A 6 25.94 -15.51 -17.34
C GLU A 6 25.53 -15.04 -15.93
N GLY A 7 26.45 -14.46 -15.16
CA GLY A 7 26.14 -13.95 -13.82
C GLY A 7 25.10 -12.81 -13.81
N ASN A 8 25.06 -12.00 -14.87
CA ASN A 8 24.19 -10.83 -14.94
C ASN A 8 22.72 -11.20 -15.22
N TRP A 9 22.46 -12.20 -16.07
CA TRP A 9 21.07 -12.60 -16.35
C TRP A 9 20.45 -13.37 -15.18
N TYR A 10 21.21 -14.25 -14.52
CA TYR A 10 20.70 -14.98 -13.34
C TYR A 10 20.36 -14.02 -12.19
N THR A 11 21.23 -13.05 -11.91
CA THR A 11 20.99 -12.04 -10.87
C THR A 11 19.82 -11.12 -11.23
N SER A 12 19.71 -10.69 -12.49
CA SER A 12 18.57 -9.91 -12.99
C SER A 12 17.26 -10.70 -12.89
N LEU A 13 17.24 -11.96 -13.31
CA LEU A 13 16.07 -12.83 -13.21
C LEU A 13 15.68 -13.07 -11.74
N ALA A 14 16.64 -13.40 -10.88
CA ALA A 14 16.40 -13.60 -9.45
C ALA A 14 15.84 -12.33 -8.80
N HIS A 15 16.36 -11.16 -9.17
CA HIS A 15 15.84 -9.87 -8.72
C HIS A 15 14.40 -9.67 -9.19
N GLN A 16 14.09 -9.90 -10.47
CA GLN A 16 12.73 -9.81 -11.00
C GLN A 16 11.76 -10.78 -10.31
N ILE A 17 12.15 -12.04 -10.13
CA ILE A 17 11.33 -13.04 -9.43
C ILE A 17 11.05 -12.58 -7.98
N SER A 18 12.07 -12.04 -7.30
CA SER A 18 11.91 -11.47 -5.96
C SER A 18 10.94 -10.30 -5.95
N MET A 19 11.06 -9.37 -6.91
CA MET A 19 10.17 -8.22 -7.07
C MET A 19 8.71 -8.63 -7.28
N TYR A 20 8.45 -9.55 -8.21
CA TYR A 20 7.11 -10.05 -8.49
C TYR A 20 6.56 -10.84 -7.30
N GLY A 21 7.39 -11.64 -6.62
CA GLY A 21 6.99 -12.37 -5.42
C GLY A 21 6.58 -11.45 -4.28
N VAL A 22 7.33 -10.37 -4.05
CA VAL A 22 7.00 -9.37 -3.02
C VAL A 22 5.73 -8.60 -3.37
N ALA A 23 5.57 -8.19 -4.63
CA ALA A 23 4.36 -7.52 -5.11
C ALA A 23 3.12 -8.41 -5.00
N ALA A 24 3.23 -9.69 -5.39
CA ALA A 24 2.16 -10.67 -5.25
C ALA A 24 1.82 -10.91 -3.78
N GLY A 25 2.82 -11.06 -2.92
CA GLY A 25 2.65 -11.16 -1.46
C GLY A 25 1.89 -9.96 -0.91
N TYR A 26 2.28 -8.73 -1.28
CA TYR A 26 1.57 -7.52 -0.87
C TYR A 26 0.11 -7.51 -1.32
N CYS A 27 -0.16 -7.82 -2.59
CA CYS A 27 -1.52 -7.84 -3.15
C CYS A 27 -2.41 -8.89 -2.46
N LEU A 28 -1.89 -10.09 -2.23
CA LEU A 28 -2.59 -11.16 -1.52
C LEU A 28 -2.88 -10.76 -0.07
N SER A 29 -1.87 -10.27 0.66
CA SER A 29 -2.04 -9.84 2.05
C SER A 29 -3.03 -8.68 2.17
N ALA A 30 -2.97 -7.69 1.28
CA ALA A 30 -3.90 -6.56 1.28
C ALA A 30 -5.35 -6.99 1.02
N SER A 31 -5.56 -7.90 0.07
CA SER A 31 -6.90 -8.38 -0.29
C SER A 31 -7.50 -9.26 0.81
N LEU A 32 -6.72 -10.22 1.31
CA LEU A 32 -7.13 -11.09 2.43
C LEU A 32 -7.39 -10.28 3.70
N LEU A 33 -6.52 -9.31 4.01
CA LEU A 33 -6.67 -8.46 5.18
C LEU A 33 -7.97 -7.65 5.11
N SER A 34 -8.36 -7.16 3.93
CA SER A 34 -9.64 -6.45 3.76
C SER A 34 -10.85 -7.32 4.12
N ILE A 35 -10.80 -8.63 3.83
CA ILE A 35 -11.87 -9.58 4.11
C ILE A 35 -11.85 -9.97 5.60
N ILE A 36 -10.68 -10.36 6.10
CA ILE A 36 -10.51 -10.82 7.48
C ILE A 36 -10.73 -9.67 8.48
N ASN A 37 -10.30 -8.45 8.19
CA ASN A 37 -10.59 -7.29 9.05
C ASN A 37 -12.09 -7.02 9.13
N LYS A 38 -12.83 -7.17 8.02
CA LYS A 38 -14.29 -7.04 8.06
C LYS A 38 -14.91 -8.11 8.96
N TRP A 39 -14.45 -9.35 8.85
CA TRP A 39 -14.91 -10.44 9.72
C TRP A 39 -14.55 -10.21 11.19
N ALA A 40 -13.33 -9.77 11.47
CA ALA A 40 -12.87 -9.42 12.81
C ALA A 40 -13.70 -8.28 13.40
N VAL A 41 -13.91 -7.18 12.69
CA VAL A 41 -14.70 -6.03 13.18
C VAL A 41 -16.17 -6.39 13.40
N MET A 42 -16.74 -7.32 12.63
CA MET A 42 -18.11 -7.83 12.89
C MET A 42 -18.22 -8.61 14.21
N LYS A 43 -17.12 -9.20 14.70
CA LYS A 43 -17.08 -10.00 15.93
C LYS A 43 -16.43 -9.27 17.11
N PHE A 44 -15.58 -8.28 16.83
CA PHE A 44 -14.85 -7.43 17.77
C PHE A 44 -14.98 -5.99 17.28
N PRO A 45 -16.02 -5.24 17.71
CA PRO A 45 -16.45 -3.99 17.09
C PRO A 45 -15.58 -2.78 17.52
N PHE A 46 -14.26 -2.96 17.60
CA PHE A 46 -13.25 -1.97 17.97
C PHE A 46 -12.12 -1.97 16.93
N PRO A 47 -12.33 -1.37 15.75
CA PRO A 47 -11.32 -1.32 14.70
C PRO A 47 -9.99 -0.71 15.15
N GLY A 48 -9.99 0.33 16.00
CA GLY A 48 -8.75 0.93 16.52
C GLY A 48 -8.00 -0.03 17.46
N ALA A 49 -8.71 -0.69 18.38
CA ALA A 49 -8.09 -1.72 19.21
C ALA A 49 -7.55 -2.90 18.37
N LEU A 50 -8.23 -3.28 17.28
CA LEU A 50 -7.78 -4.32 16.37
C LEU A 50 -6.48 -3.93 15.64
N THR A 51 -6.36 -2.70 15.14
CA THR A 51 -5.12 -2.21 14.52
C THR A 51 -4.00 -2.12 15.53
N ALA A 52 -4.26 -1.71 16.77
CA ALA A 52 -3.28 -1.75 17.85
C ALA A 52 -2.77 -3.17 18.14
N MET A 53 -3.66 -4.16 18.12
CA MET A 53 -3.27 -5.58 18.25
C MET A 53 -2.41 -6.03 17.08
N GLN A 54 -2.68 -5.58 15.85
CA GLN A 54 -1.82 -5.83 14.69
C GLN A 54 -0.43 -5.22 14.91
N TYR A 55 -0.34 -3.95 15.32
CA TYR A 55 0.93 -3.25 15.59
C TYR A 55 1.74 -3.93 16.71
N ALA A 56 1.08 -4.31 17.79
CA ALA A 56 1.68 -5.07 18.89
C ALA A 56 2.18 -6.43 18.41
N THR A 57 1.38 -7.15 17.62
CA THR A 57 1.80 -8.44 17.04
C THR A 57 3.01 -8.29 16.14
N CYS A 58 3.04 -7.27 15.28
CA CYS A 58 4.18 -7.00 14.40
C CYS A 58 5.45 -6.72 15.20
N THR A 59 5.35 -5.82 16.18
CA THR A 59 6.46 -5.44 17.06
C THR A 59 6.99 -6.64 17.83
N ALA A 60 6.10 -7.41 18.46
CA ALA A 60 6.45 -8.61 19.23
C ALA A 60 7.08 -9.67 18.32
N ALA A 61 6.51 -9.94 17.14
CA ALA A 61 7.04 -10.92 16.20
C ALA A 61 8.48 -10.58 15.79
N VAL A 62 8.76 -9.33 15.42
CA VAL A 62 10.12 -8.93 15.03
C VAL A 62 11.10 -9.01 16.20
N VAL A 63 10.72 -8.53 17.39
CA VAL A 63 11.59 -8.58 18.57
C VAL A 63 11.86 -10.02 19.02
N LEU A 64 10.84 -10.87 19.05
CA LEU A 64 10.99 -12.27 19.47
C LEU A 64 11.80 -13.08 18.46
N CYS A 65 11.47 -12.99 17.18
CA CYS A 65 12.23 -13.69 16.14
C CYS A 65 13.66 -13.14 16.00
N GLY A 66 13.88 -11.85 16.24
CA GLY A 66 15.21 -11.23 16.32
C GLY A 66 16.04 -11.78 17.48
N ARG A 67 15.46 -11.89 18.68
CA ARG A 67 16.12 -12.51 19.84
C ARG A 67 16.45 -13.98 19.63
N LEU A 68 15.59 -14.70 18.90
CA LEU A 68 15.82 -16.09 18.48
C LEU A 68 16.81 -16.22 17.30
N LYS A 69 17.34 -15.10 16.78
CA LYS A 69 18.22 -15.03 15.59
C LYS A 69 17.59 -15.66 14.33
N LEU A 70 16.26 -15.74 14.27
CA LEU A 70 15.53 -16.22 13.09
C LEU A 70 15.44 -15.17 11.99
N LEU A 71 15.63 -13.89 12.35
CA LEU A 71 15.68 -12.78 11.42
C LEU A 71 16.71 -11.74 11.88
N GLU A 72 17.19 -10.96 10.92
CA GLU A 72 18.05 -9.80 11.16
C GLU A 72 17.20 -8.53 11.07
N HIS A 73 17.12 -7.77 12.17
CA HIS A 73 16.49 -6.46 12.19
C HIS A 73 17.49 -5.44 12.74
N ASP A 74 17.33 -4.19 12.30
CA ASP A 74 18.13 -3.08 12.82
C ASP A 74 17.87 -2.88 14.32
N PRO A 75 18.89 -2.54 15.13
CA PRO A 75 18.70 -2.27 16.54
C PRO A 75 17.76 -1.08 16.74
N LEU A 76 16.99 -1.12 17.82
CA LEU A 76 16.14 0.01 18.22
C LEU A 76 17.01 1.14 18.76
N ASP A 77 16.96 2.28 18.09
CA ASP A 77 17.65 3.51 18.45
C ASP A 77 16.64 4.67 18.49
N LEU A 78 16.59 5.38 19.61
CA LEU A 78 15.66 6.47 19.82
C LEU A 78 15.86 7.61 18.82
N LYS A 79 17.10 7.86 18.39
CA LYS A 79 17.38 8.90 17.39
C LYS A 79 16.81 8.52 16.02
N THR A 80 16.89 7.24 15.66
CA THR A 80 16.27 6.71 14.45
C THR A 80 14.75 6.76 14.55
N MET A 81 14.17 6.46 15.71
CA MET A 81 12.72 6.60 15.93
C MET A 81 12.27 8.05 15.75
N TRP A 82 12.99 9.03 16.32
CA TRP A 82 12.68 10.45 16.13
C TRP A 82 12.71 10.91 14.67
N ARG A 83 13.55 10.29 13.84
CA ARG A 83 13.62 10.56 12.39
C ARG A 83 12.48 9.88 11.62
N PHE A 84 12.01 8.72 12.09
CA PHE A 84 10.93 7.96 11.47
C PHE A 84 9.54 8.49 11.88
N LEU A 85 9.42 9.04 13.09
CA LEU A 85 8.17 9.54 13.69
C LEU A 85 7.31 10.43 12.78
N PRO A 86 7.85 11.40 12.01
CA PRO A 86 7.03 12.17 11.09
C PRO A 86 6.32 11.32 10.04
N ALA A 87 6.93 10.21 9.60
CA ALA A 87 6.28 9.27 8.68
C ALA A 87 5.13 8.52 9.37
N ALA A 88 5.32 8.10 10.62
CA ALA A 88 4.25 7.46 11.40
C ALA A 88 3.05 8.40 11.61
N ILE A 89 3.31 9.69 11.89
CA ILE A 89 2.26 10.72 12.01
C ILE A 89 1.53 10.94 10.67
N LEU A 90 2.25 11.02 9.56
CA LEU A 90 1.66 11.17 8.22
C LEU A 90 0.83 9.96 7.81
N PHE A 91 1.30 8.76 8.13
CA PHE A 91 0.54 7.52 7.93
C PHE A 91 -0.76 7.54 8.74
N TYR A 92 -0.70 7.98 10.00
CA TYR A 92 -1.90 8.12 10.84
C TYR A 92 -2.89 9.15 10.28
N LEU A 93 -2.41 10.33 9.87
CA LEU A 93 -3.26 11.35 9.25
C LEU A 93 -3.94 10.83 7.96
N SER A 94 -3.22 10.01 7.20
CA SER A 94 -3.73 9.35 6.00
C SER A 94 -4.80 8.30 6.33
N LEU A 95 -4.63 7.52 7.40
CA LEU A 95 -5.65 6.59 7.89
C LEU A 95 -6.91 7.31 8.40
N PHE A 96 -6.73 8.41 9.13
CA PHE A 96 -7.82 9.21 9.65
C PHE A 96 -8.65 9.84 8.51
N SER A 97 -7.99 10.55 7.60
CA SER A 97 -8.64 11.13 6.42
C SER A 97 -9.30 10.07 5.52
N ASN A 98 -8.73 8.86 5.45
CA ASN A 98 -9.37 7.74 4.76
C ASN A 98 -10.67 7.29 5.44
N SER A 99 -10.68 7.18 6.76
CA SER A 99 -11.86 6.79 7.53
C SER A 99 -12.99 7.81 7.37
N GLU A 100 -12.68 9.10 7.51
CA GLU A 100 -13.66 10.18 7.35
C GLU A 100 -14.23 10.28 5.94
N LEU A 101 -13.39 10.05 4.91
CA LEU A 101 -13.85 9.97 3.53
C LEU A 101 -14.84 8.84 3.33
N LEU A 102 -14.57 7.64 3.87
CA LEU A 102 -15.48 6.49 3.75
C LEU A 102 -16.77 6.65 4.56
N LEU A 103 -16.77 7.49 5.60
CA LEU A 103 -17.98 7.83 6.35
C LEU A 103 -18.93 8.75 5.56
N HIS A 104 -18.36 9.65 4.74
CA HIS A 104 -19.14 10.68 4.03
C HIS A 104 -19.32 10.40 2.53
N ALA A 105 -18.54 9.48 1.95
CA ALA A 105 -18.56 9.14 0.53
C ALA A 105 -18.85 7.64 0.32
N ASN A 106 -19.46 7.32 -0.82
CA ASN A 106 -19.56 5.93 -1.27
C ASN A 106 -18.16 5.36 -1.61
N VAL A 107 -18.06 4.04 -1.61
CA VAL A 107 -16.81 3.33 -1.94
C VAL A 107 -16.32 3.66 -3.35
N ASP A 108 -17.25 3.99 -4.26
CA ASP A 108 -16.93 4.30 -5.66
C ASP A 108 -16.24 5.66 -5.82
N THR A 109 -16.72 6.71 -5.15
CA THR A 109 -16.04 8.02 -5.08
C THR A 109 -14.64 7.87 -4.51
N PHE A 110 -14.51 7.08 -3.45
CA PHE A 110 -13.21 6.79 -2.85
C PHE A 110 -12.22 6.16 -3.86
N ILE A 111 -12.68 5.24 -4.72
CA ILE A 111 -11.85 4.62 -5.75
C ILE A 111 -11.31 5.65 -6.74
N VAL A 112 -12.09 6.66 -7.12
CA VAL A 112 -11.64 7.74 -8.02
C VAL A 112 -10.56 8.59 -7.36
N PHE A 113 -10.78 9.07 -6.15
CA PHE A 113 -9.76 9.88 -5.49
C PHE A 113 -8.48 9.08 -5.24
N ARG A 114 -8.61 7.79 -4.96
CA ARG A 114 -7.46 6.88 -4.85
C ARG A 114 -6.72 6.68 -6.17
N SER A 115 -7.41 6.67 -7.31
CA SER A 115 -6.79 6.53 -8.64
C SER A 115 -6.02 7.78 -9.08
N VAL A 116 -6.33 8.94 -8.48
CA VAL A 116 -5.64 10.22 -8.70
C VAL A 116 -4.33 10.30 -7.92
N VAL A 117 -4.22 9.64 -6.76
CA VAL A 117 -3.03 9.65 -5.89
C VAL A 117 -1.72 9.37 -6.67
N PRO A 118 -1.63 8.34 -7.54
CA PRO A 118 -0.42 8.10 -8.34
C PRO A 118 0.07 9.29 -9.17
N LEU A 119 -0.82 10.12 -9.72
CA LEU A 119 -0.44 11.31 -10.49
C LEU A 119 0.29 12.32 -9.60
N PHE A 120 -0.28 12.59 -8.43
CA PHE A 120 0.31 13.52 -7.46
C PHE A 120 1.59 12.97 -6.83
N VAL A 121 1.64 11.66 -6.56
CA VAL A 121 2.85 11.00 -6.08
C VAL A 121 3.95 11.03 -7.12
N ALA A 122 3.65 10.87 -8.42
CA ALA A 122 4.64 11.02 -9.48
C ALA A 122 5.25 12.42 -9.52
N VAL A 123 4.43 13.47 -9.41
CA VAL A 123 4.92 14.85 -9.29
C VAL A 123 5.76 15.01 -8.02
N GLY A 124 5.26 14.53 -6.87
CA GLY A 124 5.95 14.67 -5.59
C GLY A 124 7.29 13.91 -5.54
N GLU A 125 7.37 12.73 -6.14
CA GLU A 125 8.59 11.95 -6.29
C GLU A 125 9.63 12.70 -7.15
N THR A 126 9.21 13.32 -8.24
CA THR A 126 10.11 14.16 -9.06
C THR A 126 10.59 15.41 -8.32
N LEU A 127 9.68 16.13 -7.63
CA LEU A 127 10.02 17.41 -6.99
C LEU A 127 10.79 17.23 -5.68
N PHE A 128 10.36 16.33 -4.79
CA PHE A 128 10.90 16.18 -3.43
C PHE A 128 11.96 15.09 -3.30
N LEU A 129 11.91 14.04 -4.13
CA LEU A 129 12.92 12.97 -4.13
C LEU A 129 13.97 13.15 -5.24
N HIS A 130 13.89 14.27 -5.98
CA HIS A 130 14.76 14.61 -7.11
C HIS A 130 14.90 13.47 -8.13
N GLN A 131 13.83 12.70 -8.33
CA GLN A 131 13.79 11.64 -9.34
C GLN A 131 13.59 12.25 -10.74
N PRO A 132 14.08 11.61 -11.82
CA PRO A 132 13.82 12.08 -13.18
C PRO A 132 12.32 12.15 -13.46
N TRP A 133 11.92 13.08 -14.33
CA TRP A 133 10.54 13.17 -14.78
C TRP A 133 10.10 11.84 -15.43
N PRO A 134 8.89 11.34 -15.12
CA PRO A 134 8.37 10.13 -15.74
C PRO A 134 8.32 10.26 -17.26
N LEU A 135 8.53 9.15 -17.96
CA LEU A 135 8.37 9.12 -19.41
C LEU A 135 6.94 9.50 -19.80
N THR A 136 6.77 10.03 -21.00
CA THR A 136 5.44 10.34 -21.57
C THR A 136 4.51 9.13 -21.55
N LYS A 137 5.05 7.91 -21.72
CA LYS A 137 4.32 6.63 -21.60
C LYS A 137 3.79 6.40 -20.17
N THR A 138 4.58 6.76 -19.15
CA THR A 138 4.16 6.67 -17.76
C THR A 138 3.04 7.66 -17.47
N TRP A 139 3.17 8.92 -17.91
CA TRP A 139 2.09 9.90 -17.80
C TRP A 139 0.80 9.45 -18.49
N ALA A 140 0.90 8.90 -19.71
CA ALA A 140 -0.24 8.34 -20.41
C ALA A 140 -0.90 7.20 -19.61
N SER A 141 -0.11 6.32 -18.99
CA SER A 141 -0.65 5.22 -18.17
C SER A 141 -1.41 5.72 -16.93
N LEU A 142 -0.87 6.73 -16.24
CA LEU A 142 -1.52 7.32 -15.07
C LEU A 142 -2.80 8.08 -15.46
N ALA A 143 -2.79 8.78 -16.60
CA ALA A 143 -3.97 9.43 -17.16
C ALA A 143 -5.05 8.40 -17.54
N THR A 144 -4.67 7.23 -18.09
CA THR A 144 -5.60 6.13 -18.39
C THR A 144 -6.25 5.58 -17.12
N ILE A 145 -5.47 5.37 -16.05
CA ILE A 145 -6.00 4.95 -14.73
C ILE A 145 -7.04 5.96 -14.23
N PHE A 146 -6.70 7.25 -14.29
CA PHE A 146 -7.62 8.30 -13.86
C PHE A 146 -8.89 8.34 -14.71
N ALA A 147 -8.77 8.32 -16.04
CA ALA A 147 -9.91 8.34 -16.97
C ALA A 147 -10.84 7.13 -16.82
N GLY A 148 -10.29 5.94 -16.56
CA GLY A 148 -11.11 4.76 -16.28
C GLY A 148 -11.91 4.90 -14.99
N SER A 149 -11.32 5.49 -13.94
CA SER A 149 -12.00 5.69 -12.65
C SER A 149 -13.07 6.78 -12.76
N VAL A 150 -12.73 7.88 -13.45
CA VAL A 150 -13.57 8.73 -14.29
C VAL A 150 -14.94 8.14 -14.61
N LEU A 151 -14.88 7.27 -15.62
CA LEU A 151 -15.98 6.59 -16.25
C LEU A 151 -16.74 5.67 -15.30
N TYR A 152 -16.06 5.07 -14.33
CA TYR A 152 -16.69 4.21 -13.32
C TYR A 152 -17.69 5.00 -12.45
N VAL A 153 -17.32 6.18 -11.97
CA VAL A 153 -18.16 6.99 -11.05
C VAL A 153 -19.19 7.88 -11.74
N ILE A 154 -19.02 8.24 -13.01
CA ILE A 154 -20.05 9.01 -13.75
C ILE A 154 -21.43 8.33 -13.68
N THR A 155 -21.47 7.02 -13.42
CA THR A 155 -22.72 6.27 -13.26
C THR A 155 -23.37 6.32 -11.87
N ASP A 156 -22.69 6.80 -10.83
CA ASP A 156 -23.21 6.89 -9.46
C ASP A 156 -23.10 8.32 -8.90
N TYR A 157 -24.04 9.18 -9.32
CA TYR A 157 -24.07 10.61 -8.98
C TYR A 157 -24.71 10.84 -7.61
N GLN A 158 -23.91 10.83 -6.54
CA GLN A 158 -24.29 11.38 -5.23
C GLN A 158 -23.29 12.45 -4.81
N PHE A 159 -23.63 13.72 -5.09
CA PHE A 159 -22.78 14.86 -4.77
C PHE A 159 -22.95 15.27 -3.29
N SER A 160 -21.89 15.17 -2.50
CA SER A 160 -21.84 15.68 -1.12
C SER A 160 -20.61 16.56 -0.93
N PHE A 161 -20.81 17.83 -0.58
CA PHE A 161 -19.71 18.78 -0.36
C PHE A 161 -18.72 18.30 0.72
N MET A 162 -19.23 17.63 1.77
CA MET A 162 -18.41 17.07 2.84
C MET A 162 -17.52 15.93 2.32
N ALA A 163 -18.06 15.07 1.45
CA ALA A 163 -17.31 13.99 0.82
C ALA A 163 -16.12 14.52 0.02
N TYR A 164 -16.31 15.56 -0.81
CA TYR A 164 -15.24 16.16 -1.60
C TYR A 164 -14.17 16.85 -0.74
N THR A 165 -14.55 17.46 0.38
CA THR A 165 -13.60 18.07 1.31
C THR A 165 -12.68 17.01 1.92
N TRP A 166 -13.25 15.91 2.43
CA TRP A 166 -12.46 14.78 2.94
C TRP A 166 -11.68 14.07 1.84
N ALA A 167 -12.20 14.05 0.61
CA ALA A 167 -11.52 13.46 -0.53
C ALA A 167 -10.25 14.23 -0.91
N LEU A 168 -10.31 15.57 -0.88
CA LEU A 168 -9.13 16.41 -1.07
C LEU A 168 -8.13 16.25 0.09
N ALA A 169 -8.61 16.21 1.34
CA ALA A 169 -7.76 15.97 2.50
C ALA A 169 -7.04 14.62 2.41
N TYR A 170 -7.75 13.56 2.00
CA TYR A 170 -7.21 12.23 1.74
C TYR A 170 -6.16 12.23 0.61
N LEU A 171 -6.44 12.92 -0.49
CA LEU A 171 -5.52 13.01 -1.62
C LEU A 171 -4.19 13.66 -1.20
N VAL A 172 -4.27 14.78 -0.46
CA VAL A 172 -3.08 15.50 0.02
C VAL A 172 -2.32 14.67 1.05
N SER A 173 -3.00 14.11 2.06
CA SER A 173 -2.36 13.32 3.12
C SER A 173 -1.65 12.09 2.55
N MET A 174 -2.32 11.32 1.69
CA MET A 174 -1.75 10.13 1.06
C MET A 174 -0.58 10.46 0.14
N THR A 175 -0.67 11.55 -0.63
CA THR A 175 0.43 11.97 -1.52
C THR A 175 1.68 12.26 -0.69
N ILE A 176 1.52 13.04 0.39
CA ILE A 176 2.63 13.38 1.28
C ILE A 176 3.16 12.12 1.97
N ASP A 177 2.30 11.24 2.48
CA ASP A 177 2.70 9.96 3.09
C ASP A 177 3.55 9.13 2.14
N PHE A 178 3.05 8.82 0.93
CA PHE A 178 3.77 7.97 -0.02
C PHE A 178 5.13 8.53 -0.44
N VAL A 179 5.24 9.84 -0.63
CA VAL A 179 6.51 10.48 -1.01
C VAL A 179 7.45 10.53 0.20
N TYR A 180 6.95 10.91 1.37
CA TYR A 180 7.75 11.09 2.57
C TYR A 180 8.26 9.76 3.13
N ILE A 181 7.43 8.72 3.19
CA ILE A 181 7.90 7.40 3.62
C ILE A 181 8.96 6.84 2.66
N LYS A 182 8.87 7.13 1.35
CA LYS A 182 9.90 6.75 0.40
C LYS A 182 11.20 7.51 0.67
N HIS A 183 11.12 8.81 0.97
CA HIS A 183 12.27 9.60 1.45
C HIS A 183 12.92 8.96 2.68
N VAL A 184 12.12 8.61 3.69
CA VAL A 184 12.60 8.00 4.94
C VAL A 184 13.28 6.66 4.68
N ILE A 185 12.67 5.80 3.86
CA ILE A 185 13.25 4.50 3.47
C ILE A 185 14.59 4.69 2.76
N MET A 186 14.71 5.67 1.87
CA MET A 186 15.93 5.95 1.11
C MET A 186 17.05 6.58 1.96
N THR A 187 16.70 7.32 3.02
CA THR A 187 17.67 8.11 3.80
C THR A 187 18.12 7.43 5.09
N ILE A 188 17.23 6.72 5.78
CA ILE A 188 17.58 6.05 7.05
C ILE A 188 18.31 4.73 6.78
N GLY A 189 18.00 4.03 5.68
CA GLY A 189 18.71 2.81 5.27
C GLY A 189 18.37 1.56 6.09
N LEU A 190 17.23 1.56 6.80
CA LEU A 190 16.74 0.38 7.51
C LEU A 190 16.47 -0.79 6.56
N ASN A 191 16.71 -2.00 7.05
CA ASN A 191 16.26 -3.21 6.38
C ASN A 191 14.74 -3.37 6.50
N THR A 192 14.15 -4.34 5.79
CA THR A 192 12.69 -4.52 5.79
C THR A 192 12.14 -4.78 7.19
N TRP A 193 12.79 -5.66 7.97
CA TRP A 193 12.35 -5.97 9.33
C TRP A 193 12.54 -4.79 10.29
N GLY A 194 13.59 -3.99 10.09
CA GLY A 194 13.77 -2.70 10.74
C GLY A 194 12.58 -1.78 10.45
N LEU A 195 12.22 -1.57 9.18
CA LEU A 195 11.06 -0.75 8.82
C LEU A 195 9.75 -1.25 9.45
N VAL A 196 9.53 -2.57 9.43
CA VAL A 196 8.36 -3.19 10.09
C VAL A 196 8.39 -2.88 11.59
N LEU A 197 9.52 -3.06 12.26
CA LEU A 197 9.64 -2.81 13.69
C LEU A 197 9.39 -1.34 14.04
N TYR A 198 10.12 -0.42 13.42
CA TYR A 198 10.02 1.02 13.70
C TYR A 198 8.61 1.54 13.43
N ASN A 199 8.03 1.22 12.26
CA ASN A 199 6.70 1.68 11.90
C ASN A 199 5.62 1.16 12.87
N ASN A 200 5.61 -0.13 13.17
CA ASN A 200 4.56 -0.70 14.01
C ASN A 200 4.76 -0.34 15.49
N LEU A 201 5.99 -0.19 15.96
CA LEU A 201 6.25 0.28 17.32
C LEU A 201 5.79 1.73 17.49
N GLU A 202 6.13 2.62 16.56
CA GLU A 202 5.69 4.01 16.63
C GLU A 202 4.17 4.16 16.46
N ALA A 203 3.56 3.41 15.55
CA ALA A 203 2.11 3.36 15.42
C ALA A 203 1.45 2.87 16.72
N LEU A 204 2.01 1.86 17.38
CA LEU A 204 1.55 1.39 18.69
C LEU A 204 1.70 2.46 19.78
N LEU A 205 2.76 3.26 19.76
CA LEU A 205 2.96 4.37 20.70
C LEU A 205 1.98 5.53 20.46
N LEU A 206 1.55 5.73 19.21
CA LEU A 206 0.55 6.73 18.84
C LEU A 206 -0.90 6.25 19.06
N PHE A 207 -1.14 4.95 19.17
CA PHE A 207 -2.47 4.36 19.34
C PHE A 207 -3.30 4.94 20.52
N PRO A 208 -2.75 5.23 21.71
CA PRO A 208 -3.55 5.85 22.78
C PRO A 208 -4.20 7.18 22.35
N LEU A 209 -3.53 7.96 21.49
CA LEU A 209 -4.10 9.17 20.91
C LEU A 209 -5.25 8.85 19.95
N GLU A 210 -5.11 7.79 19.14
CA GLU A 210 -6.17 7.29 18.26
C GLU A 210 -7.41 6.88 19.05
N LEU A 211 -7.22 6.12 20.13
CA LEU A 211 -8.32 5.65 20.96
C LEU A 211 -9.11 6.81 21.60
N LEU A 212 -8.42 7.90 21.95
CA LEU A 212 -9.03 9.12 22.48
C LEU A 212 -9.80 9.88 21.40
N ILE A 213 -9.25 10.02 20.19
CA ILE A 213 -9.87 10.75 19.07
C ILE A 213 -11.10 10.00 18.54
N MET A 214 -11.00 8.67 18.38
CA MET A 214 -12.08 7.82 17.84
C MET A 214 -13.22 7.57 18.85
N GLY A 215 -13.03 7.91 20.13
CA GLY A 215 -14.04 7.68 21.18
C GLY A 215 -14.26 6.19 21.52
N GLU A 216 -13.43 5.28 21.00
CA GLU A 216 -13.53 3.84 21.27
C GLU A 216 -13.29 3.50 22.73
N LEU A 217 -12.51 4.31 23.46
CA LEU A 217 -12.24 4.10 24.88
C LEU A 217 -13.52 3.99 25.71
N GLU A 218 -14.48 4.89 25.49
CA GLU A 218 -15.75 4.89 26.22
C GLU A 218 -16.65 3.73 25.80
N LYS A 219 -16.62 3.37 24.52
CA LYS A 219 -17.33 2.18 24.00
C LYS A 219 -16.79 0.90 24.64
N MET A 220 -15.46 0.74 24.70
CA MET A 220 -14.80 -0.40 25.34
C MET A 220 -15.14 -0.48 26.83
N LYS A 221 -15.04 0.63 27.57
CA LYS A 221 -15.42 0.68 28.99
C LYS A 221 -16.87 0.26 29.23
N ARG A 222 -17.79 0.63 28.33
CA ARG A 222 -19.21 0.25 28.42
C ARG A 222 -19.42 -1.24 28.15
N GLU A 223 -18.76 -1.81 27.15
CA GLU A 223 -18.93 -3.22 26.77
C GLU A 223 -18.22 -4.19 27.74
N ILE A 224 -17.07 -3.80 28.33
CA ILE A 224 -16.41 -4.58 29.39
C ILE A 224 -17.34 -4.77 30.60
N LYS A 225 -18.23 -3.80 30.89
CA LYS A 225 -19.23 -3.93 31.96
C LYS A 225 -20.36 -4.90 31.62
N HIS A 226 -20.58 -5.23 30.35
CA HIS A 226 -21.68 -6.08 29.89
C HIS A 226 -21.27 -7.54 29.66
N ASP A 227 -20.16 -8.00 30.26
CA ASP A 227 -19.68 -9.40 30.25
C ASP A 227 -19.75 -10.08 28.87
N SER A 228 -19.24 -9.37 27.86
CA SER A 228 -19.23 -9.88 26.48
C SER A 228 -18.22 -11.02 26.35
N ASP A 229 -18.60 -12.09 25.64
CA ASP A 229 -17.80 -13.30 25.44
C ASP A 229 -16.66 -13.09 24.42
N TRP A 230 -15.75 -12.16 24.72
CA TRP A 230 -14.60 -11.82 23.87
C TRP A 230 -13.56 -12.95 23.79
N HIS A 231 -13.60 -13.88 24.74
CA HIS A 231 -12.74 -15.06 24.78
C HIS A 231 -13.27 -16.22 23.93
N SER A 232 -14.45 -16.06 23.32
CA SER A 232 -15.00 -17.05 22.41
C SER A 232 -14.07 -17.27 21.22
N PHE A 233 -13.93 -18.53 20.81
CA PHE A 233 -13.17 -18.91 19.62
C PHE A 233 -13.64 -18.15 18.36
N GLN A 234 -14.92 -17.79 18.28
CA GLN A 234 -15.49 -17.02 17.18
C GLN A 234 -14.97 -15.57 17.07
N VAL A 235 -14.43 -15.02 18.16
CA VAL A 235 -13.81 -13.69 18.21
C VAL A 235 -12.29 -13.82 18.08
N ILE A 236 -11.68 -14.74 18.83
CA ILE A 236 -10.24 -14.94 18.83
C ILE A 236 -9.71 -15.31 17.44
N LEU A 237 -10.38 -16.24 16.74
CA LEU A 237 -9.91 -16.72 15.43
C LEU A 237 -9.77 -15.58 14.38
N PRO A 238 -10.80 -14.77 14.08
CA PRO A 238 -10.65 -13.69 13.11
C PRO A 238 -9.67 -12.60 13.56
N VAL A 239 -9.59 -12.31 14.85
CA VAL A 239 -8.64 -11.34 15.40
C VAL A 239 -7.20 -11.82 15.23
N LEU A 240 -6.91 -13.10 15.52
CA LEU A 240 -5.59 -13.69 15.31
C LEU A 240 -5.21 -13.70 13.81
N LEU A 241 -6.12 -14.11 12.93
CA LEU A 241 -5.87 -14.08 11.49
C LEU A 241 -5.64 -12.67 10.97
N SER A 242 -6.39 -11.69 11.49
CA SER A 242 -6.19 -10.27 11.21
C SER A 242 -4.80 -9.80 11.64
N CYS A 243 -4.33 -10.19 12.82
CA CYS A 243 -2.98 -9.89 13.31
C CYS A 243 -1.88 -10.52 12.45
N LEU A 244 -2.03 -11.78 12.06
CA LEU A 244 -1.08 -12.48 11.17
C LEU A 244 -1.01 -11.83 9.78
N LEU A 245 -2.16 -11.45 9.22
CA LEU A 245 -2.21 -10.70 7.96
C LEU A 245 -1.70 -9.27 8.11
N GLY A 246 -1.86 -8.65 9.28
CA GLY A 246 -1.26 -7.37 9.65
C GLY A 246 0.27 -7.42 9.59
N LEU A 247 0.88 -8.47 10.15
CA LEU A 247 2.32 -8.72 10.00
C LEU A 247 2.71 -8.94 8.55
N SER A 248 1.94 -9.76 7.82
CA SER A 248 2.20 -10.07 6.41
C SER A 248 2.17 -8.83 5.52
N ILE A 249 1.12 -8.01 5.61
CA ILE A 249 1.01 -6.77 4.82
C ILE A 249 2.10 -5.77 5.21
N SER A 250 2.50 -5.70 6.49
CA SER A 250 3.56 -4.79 6.91
C SER A 250 4.90 -5.20 6.28
N PHE A 251 5.24 -6.49 6.34
CA PHE A 251 6.46 -7.02 5.73
C PHE A 251 6.47 -6.82 4.20
N PHE A 252 5.43 -7.27 3.50
CA PHE A 252 5.39 -7.16 2.05
C PHE A 252 5.24 -5.70 1.58
N GLY A 253 4.49 -4.89 2.33
CA GLY A 253 4.34 -3.47 2.07
C GLY A 253 5.67 -2.73 2.13
N PHE A 254 6.46 -2.92 3.19
CA PHE A 254 7.79 -2.31 3.28
C PHE A 254 8.78 -2.91 2.29
N SER A 255 8.73 -4.21 2.05
CA SER A 255 9.55 -4.84 1.01
C SER A 255 9.27 -4.24 -0.37
N CYS A 256 7.99 -4.05 -0.73
CA CYS A 256 7.62 -3.34 -1.95
C CYS A 256 8.11 -1.89 -1.94
N ARG A 257 7.83 -1.11 -0.88
CA ARG A 257 8.25 0.31 -0.82
C ARG A 257 9.77 0.49 -0.93
N ARG A 258 10.57 -0.47 -0.46
CA ARG A 258 12.02 -0.50 -0.67
C ARG A 258 12.36 -0.75 -2.14
N ALA A 259 11.67 -1.69 -2.78
CA ALA A 259 12.09 -2.25 -4.05
C ALA A 259 11.52 -1.54 -5.29
N ILE A 260 10.35 -0.90 -5.21
CA ILE A 260 9.76 -0.07 -6.28
C ILE A 260 9.69 1.41 -5.89
N SER A 261 9.42 2.28 -6.88
CA SER A 261 9.18 3.71 -6.67
C SER A 261 7.92 3.97 -5.84
N ALA A 262 7.80 5.17 -5.27
CA ALA A 262 6.58 5.57 -4.54
C ALA A 262 5.38 5.50 -5.49
N THR A 263 5.53 6.05 -6.70
CA THR A 263 4.52 5.97 -7.75
C THR A 263 4.15 4.53 -8.08
N GLY A 264 5.13 3.64 -8.24
CA GLY A 264 4.89 2.23 -8.55
C GLY A 264 4.11 1.52 -7.45
N PHE A 265 4.42 1.82 -6.19
CA PHE A 265 3.68 1.26 -5.04
C PHE A 265 2.23 1.74 -5.00
N THR A 266 1.97 3.01 -5.34
CA THR A 266 0.60 3.51 -5.43
C THR A 266 -0.19 2.87 -6.57
N VAL A 267 0.41 2.70 -7.74
CA VAL A 267 -0.21 2.02 -8.88
C VAL A 267 -0.53 0.56 -8.53
N LEU A 268 0.41 -0.16 -7.90
CA LEU A 268 0.18 -1.53 -7.43
C LEU A 268 -1.03 -1.62 -6.50
N GLY A 269 -1.15 -0.68 -5.55
CA GLY A 269 -2.27 -0.61 -4.63
C GLY A 269 -3.62 -0.34 -5.33
N VAL A 270 -3.64 0.60 -6.28
CA VAL A 270 -4.84 0.93 -7.08
C VAL A 270 -5.27 -0.27 -7.91
N VAL A 271 -4.35 -0.88 -8.67
CA VAL A 271 -4.63 -2.06 -9.51
C VAL A 271 -5.12 -3.23 -8.67
N ASN A 272 -4.49 -3.51 -7.52
CA ASN A 272 -4.93 -4.57 -6.62
C ASN A 272 -6.37 -4.33 -6.11
N LYS A 273 -6.69 -3.09 -5.73
CA LYS A 273 -8.03 -2.77 -5.23
C LYS A 273 -9.08 -2.91 -6.33
N LEU A 274 -8.78 -2.44 -7.54
CA LEU A 274 -9.67 -2.56 -8.69
C LEU A 274 -9.85 -4.01 -9.13
N LEU A 275 -8.78 -4.81 -9.12
CA LEU A 275 -8.85 -6.25 -9.35
C LEU A 275 -9.79 -6.94 -8.35
N THR A 276 -9.71 -6.55 -7.08
CA THR A 276 -10.63 -7.05 -6.04
C THR A 276 -12.08 -6.71 -6.37
N VAL A 277 -12.36 -5.50 -6.90
CA VAL A 277 -13.71 -5.09 -7.33
C VAL A 277 -14.17 -5.93 -8.52
N VAL A 278 -13.32 -6.12 -9.53
CA VAL A 278 -13.64 -6.96 -10.71
C VAL A 278 -13.96 -8.39 -10.29
N ILE A 279 -13.14 -9.01 -9.44
CA ILE A 279 -13.38 -10.35 -8.90
C ILE A 279 -14.73 -10.38 -8.16
N ASN A 280 -15.01 -9.38 -7.34
CA ASN A 280 -16.25 -9.29 -6.61
C ASN A 280 -17.48 -9.17 -7.54
N LEU A 281 -17.38 -8.42 -8.64
CA LEU A 281 -18.44 -8.29 -9.65
C LEU A 281 -18.65 -9.57 -10.49
N VAL A 282 -17.59 -10.34 -10.72
CA VAL A 282 -17.67 -11.63 -11.44
C VAL A 282 -18.30 -12.71 -10.54
N ILE A 283 -17.96 -12.72 -9.24
CA ILE A 283 -18.44 -13.73 -8.30
C ILE A 283 -19.87 -13.43 -7.83
N TRP A 284 -20.14 -12.19 -7.43
CA TRP A 284 -21.49 -11.73 -7.11
C TRP A 284 -21.99 -10.98 -8.34
N GLU A 285 -22.99 -11.52 -9.05
CA GLU A 285 -23.73 -10.88 -10.15
C GLU A 285 -24.48 -9.61 -9.68
N LYS A 286 -23.81 -8.68 -9.00
CA LYS A 286 -24.33 -7.36 -8.69
C LYS A 286 -24.12 -6.50 -9.92
N HIS A 287 -25.22 -5.90 -10.37
CA HIS A 287 -25.31 -5.00 -11.51
C HIS A 287 -24.41 -3.76 -11.34
N SER A 288 -23.11 -3.89 -11.59
CA SER A 288 -22.36 -2.74 -12.10
C SER A 288 -22.97 -2.38 -13.46
N THR A 289 -23.15 -1.09 -13.71
CA THR A 289 -23.56 -0.62 -15.03
C THR A 289 -22.53 -1.07 -16.07
N TRP A 290 -22.94 -1.31 -17.31
CA TRP A 290 -22.02 -1.65 -18.41
C TRP A 290 -20.87 -0.63 -18.52
N VAL A 291 -21.20 0.66 -18.38
CA VAL A 291 -20.25 1.77 -18.38
C VAL A 291 -19.25 1.66 -17.22
N GLY A 292 -19.72 1.32 -16.01
CA GLY A 292 -18.86 1.06 -14.86
C GLY A 292 -17.84 -0.05 -15.13
N THR A 293 -18.31 -1.17 -15.69
CA THR A 293 -17.43 -2.31 -16.04
C THR A 293 -16.36 -1.90 -17.05
N VAL A 294 -16.71 -1.13 -18.08
CA VAL A 294 -15.75 -0.58 -19.05
C VAL A 294 -14.73 0.33 -18.35
N GLY A 295 -15.17 1.19 -17.43
CA GLY A 295 -14.28 2.05 -16.64
C GLY A 295 -13.25 1.26 -15.82
N LEU A 296 -13.67 0.18 -15.16
CA LEU A 296 -12.78 -0.72 -14.42
C LEU A 296 -11.73 -1.38 -15.33
N LEU A 297 -12.15 -1.86 -16.51
CA LEU A 297 -11.23 -2.47 -17.49
C LEU A 297 -10.20 -1.46 -18.01
N ILE A 298 -10.59 -0.22 -18.28
CA ILE A 298 -9.68 0.86 -18.67
C ILE A 298 -8.65 1.12 -17.57
N CYS A 299 -9.06 1.14 -16.30
CA CYS A 299 -8.11 1.32 -15.20
C CYS A 299 -7.07 0.20 -15.14
N MET A 300 -7.50 -1.05 -15.30
CA MET A 300 -6.62 -2.22 -15.31
C MET A 300 -5.62 -2.14 -16.47
N LEU A 301 -6.08 -1.73 -17.66
CA LEU A 301 -5.22 -1.47 -18.81
C LEU A 301 -4.16 -0.41 -18.50
N GLY A 302 -4.56 0.69 -17.85
CA GLY A 302 -3.63 1.72 -17.40
C GLY A 302 -2.56 1.20 -16.44
N GLY A 303 -2.93 0.29 -15.52
CA GLY A 303 -1.97 -0.41 -14.66
C GLY A 303 -0.95 -1.26 -15.43
N VAL A 304 -1.40 -2.00 -16.46
CA VAL A 304 -0.52 -2.78 -17.34
C VAL A 304 0.41 -1.85 -18.13
N MET A 305 -0.12 -0.75 -18.68
CA MET A 305 0.69 0.26 -19.37
C MET A 305 1.76 0.87 -18.46
N TYR A 306 1.45 1.10 -17.18
CA TYR A 306 2.41 1.61 -16.21
C TYR A 306 3.57 0.63 -16.00
N GLN A 307 3.26 -0.66 -15.78
CA GLN A 307 4.29 -1.69 -15.63
C GLN A 307 5.19 -1.76 -16.87
N GLN A 308 4.61 -1.69 -18.07
CA GLN A 308 5.38 -1.68 -19.33
C GLN A 308 6.23 -0.41 -19.49
N SER A 309 5.78 0.73 -18.96
CA SER A 309 6.53 2.00 -19.02
C SER A 309 7.73 2.03 -18.07
N THR A 310 7.69 1.24 -16.99
CA THR A 310 8.71 1.22 -15.93
C THR A 310 9.61 0.00 -15.98
N SER A 311 9.16 -1.08 -16.64
CA SER A 311 10.03 -2.19 -16.99
C SER A 311 11.12 -1.64 -17.90
N LYS A 312 12.37 -1.60 -17.41
CA LYS A 312 13.51 -1.29 -18.25
C LYS A 312 13.37 -2.18 -19.49
N PRO A 313 13.23 -1.63 -20.71
CA PRO A 313 13.33 -2.48 -21.87
C PRO A 313 14.68 -3.19 -21.76
N ASN A 314 14.74 -4.45 -22.19
CA ASN A 314 15.98 -5.21 -22.38
C ASN A 314 16.92 -4.53 -23.40
N ASN A 315 16.84 -3.22 -23.58
CA ASN A 315 17.65 -2.39 -24.45
C ASN A 315 19.10 -2.26 -23.98
N ALA A 316 19.50 -2.79 -22.82
CA ALA A 316 20.92 -3.07 -22.60
C ALA A 316 21.44 -4.02 -23.70
N ALA A 317 20.66 -5.04 -24.07
CA ALA A 317 21.00 -5.94 -25.19
C ALA A 317 20.75 -5.33 -26.59
N LYS A 318 19.91 -4.29 -26.72
CA LYS A 318 19.78 -3.56 -28.01
C LYS A 318 20.84 -2.48 -28.19
N GLN A 319 21.24 -1.77 -27.14
CA GLN A 319 22.30 -0.77 -27.21
C GLN A 319 23.66 -1.44 -27.36
N GLU A 320 23.92 -2.58 -26.71
CA GLU A 320 25.14 -3.36 -26.97
C GLU A 320 25.17 -3.88 -28.42
N ASN A 321 24.03 -4.37 -28.96
CA ASN A 321 23.96 -4.77 -30.37
C ASN A 321 24.10 -3.58 -31.34
N GLU A 322 23.55 -2.40 -31.03
CA GLU A 322 23.70 -1.21 -31.87
C GLU A 322 25.12 -0.65 -31.83
N GLU A 323 25.78 -0.65 -30.66
CA GLU A 323 27.19 -0.25 -30.52
C GLU A 323 28.16 -1.28 -31.15
N GLU A 324 27.88 -2.59 -31.07
CA GLU A 324 28.65 -3.62 -31.78
C GLU A 324 28.43 -3.53 -33.30
N GLN A 325 27.21 -3.26 -33.76
CA GLN A 325 26.95 -3.04 -35.19
C GLN A 325 27.60 -1.76 -35.72
N LEU A 326 27.64 -0.69 -34.94
CA LEU A 326 28.37 0.53 -35.31
C LEU A 326 29.89 0.30 -35.36
N LYS A 327 30.46 -0.48 -34.43
CA LYS A 327 31.90 -0.81 -34.44
C LYS A 327 32.32 -1.78 -35.55
N LEU A 328 31.39 -2.51 -36.17
CA LEU A 328 31.68 -3.42 -37.28
C LEU A 328 31.62 -2.74 -38.67
N VAL A 329 31.10 -1.50 -38.74
CA VAL A 329 30.97 -0.74 -39.99
C VAL A 329 32.11 0.26 -40.19
N ASP A 330 32.87 0.58 -39.14
CA ASP A 330 34.11 1.38 -39.19
C ASP A 330 35.36 0.49 -39.31
#